data_AF-A0A3D4TCY6-F1
#
_entry.id   AF-A0A3D4TCY6-F1
#
_cell.length_a   1.000
_cell.length_b   1.000
_cell.length_c   1.000
_cell.angle_alpha   90.00
_cell.angle_beta   90.00
_cell.angle_gamma   90.00
#
_symmetry.space_group_name_H-M   'P 1'
#
loop_
_entity.id
_entity.type
_entity.pdbx_description
1 polymer ?
#
loop_
_entity_poly.entity_id
_entity_poly.type
_entity_poly.pdbx_seq_one_letter_code
_entity_poly.pdbx_strand_id
1 'polypeptide(L)'
;GMSTFEGPLLSLKNVNAISHFTDWTIAHVHIGAMGWNGFIAFGMLYWMIPRIFGTQLYSKKLATTHFWVGTMGIVLYALPLYWAGFTQAMMWKQFTEEGQLKFQFLETVTHIIPMYITRSVGGLLYVSGVFIMVYNLVKTVKSGSLVADEAAEAAPLPKVIETHGKEYWHRWIERKPVQMLVYSFILVAIGGLLELIPTFLVKSNIPTIASVKPYTPLELQGRDIYIKEGCYTCHSQMVRPFRDEVARYGEYSKAGEFVYDHPFQWGSKRTGPDLARIGGKYPDSWHYNHMFDPSTMSPGSIMPRYPWLMDTKIDTTLTPAKIRAMQTLGVPYPEGFDQQANAELMAQANKIKENLKKDKIETAADAEIVALIAYLQRVGVDIKGEQKAQVASLK
;
A
#
# COMPACT_ATOMS: atom_id res chain seq x y z
N GLY A 1 23.65 3.33 -2.34
CA GLY A 1 24.17 4.36 -1.42
C GLY A 1 23.16 4.62 -0.31
N MET A 2 22.32 5.65 -0.46
CA MET A 2 21.28 5.96 0.55
C MET A 2 20.17 4.90 0.64
N SER A 3 19.60 4.43 -0.46
CA SER A 3 18.55 3.40 -0.44
C SER A 3 19.00 2.09 0.25
N THR A 4 20.22 1.66 -0.02
CA THR A 4 20.82 0.46 0.60
C THR A 4 21.12 0.62 2.09
N PHE A 5 21.31 1.84 2.57
CA PHE A 5 21.49 2.15 4.00
C PHE A 5 20.15 2.32 4.72
N GLU A 6 19.21 3.04 4.09
CA GLU A 6 17.91 3.33 4.66
C GLU A 6 17.04 2.08 4.83
N GLY A 7 17.09 1.13 3.89
CA GLY A 7 16.25 -0.08 3.96
C GLY A 7 16.42 -0.82 5.29
N PRO A 8 17.65 -1.23 5.65
CA PRO A 8 17.93 -1.81 6.96
C PRO A 8 17.57 -0.87 8.12
N LEU A 9 17.81 0.44 8.00
CA LEU A 9 17.46 1.39 9.05
C LEU A 9 15.95 1.39 9.34
N LEU A 10 15.08 1.32 8.33
CA LEU A 10 13.63 1.30 8.46
C LEU A 10 13.07 0.00 9.07
N SER A 11 13.86 -1.07 9.10
CA SER A 11 13.54 -2.33 9.78
C SER A 11 13.73 -2.25 11.30
N LEU A 12 14.53 -1.29 11.78
CA LEU A 12 14.74 -1.12 13.22
C LEU A 12 13.46 -0.57 13.86
N LYS A 13 12.98 -1.22 14.92
CA LYS A 13 11.70 -0.92 15.58
C LYS A 13 11.52 0.58 15.92
N ASN A 14 12.58 1.22 16.40
CA ASN A 14 12.58 2.64 16.77
C ASN A 14 12.42 3.58 15.55
N VAL A 15 13.06 3.27 14.43
CA VAL A 15 12.94 4.04 13.19
C VAL A 15 11.61 3.72 12.50
N ASN A 16 11.19 2.46 12.52
CA ASN A 16 9.91 2.01 12.00
C ASN A 16 8.73 2.69 12.71
N ALA A 17 8.84 2.95 14.01
CA ALA A 17 7.85 3.70 14.78
C ALA A 17 7.58 5.13 14.26
N ILE A 18 8.51 5.68 13.46
CA ILE A 18 8.44 7.00 12.83
C ILE A 18 8.08 6.87 11.35
N SER A 19 8.76 5.98 10.62
CA SER A 19 8.64 5.87 9.17
C SER A 19 7.41 5.10 8.70
N HIS A 20 6.96 4.09 9.45
CA HIS A 20 5.83 3.27 9.03
C HIS A 20 4.53 4.10 8.98
N PHE A 21 3.78 3.93 7.89
CA PHE A 21 2.59 4.70 7.51
C PHE A 21 2.81 6.16 7.08
N THR A 22 4.03 6.70 7.19
CA THR A 22 4.32 8.08 6.77
C THR A 22 4.88 8.14 5.35
N ASP A 23 5.02 9.35 4.82
CA ASP A 23 5.60 9.61 3.51
C ASP A 23 7.10 9.28 3.42
N TRP A 24 7.77 8.97 4.54
CA TRP A 24 9.17 8.50 4.54
C TRP A 24 9.30 7.18 3.77
N THR A 25 8.49 6.16 4.07
CA THR A 25 8.56 4.87 3.37
C THR A 25 8.41 5.05 1.86
N ILE A 26 7.58 6.00 1.43
CA ILE A 26 7.36 6.31 0.01
C ILE A 26 8.59 6.99 -0.59
N ALA A 27 9.19 7.97 0.10
CA ALA A 27 10.44 8.60 -0.34
C ALA A 27 11.54 7.57 -0.58
N HIS A 28 11.72 6.67 0.39
CA HIS A 28 12.70 5.59 0.34
C HIS A 28 12.55 4.69 -0.90
N VAL A 29 11.33 4.16 -1.11
CA VAL A 29 11.05 3.27 -2.25
C VAL A 29 11.28 3.99 -3.58
N HIS A 30 10.90 5.27 -3.69
CA HIS A 30 11.05 6.03 -4.93
C HIS A 30 12.51 6.37 -5.26
N ILE A 31 13.36 6.60 -4.25
CA ILE A 31 14.81 6.75 -4.48
C ILE A 31 15.42 5.43 -4.97
N GLY A 32 14.96 4.29 -4.45
CA GLY A 32 15.37 2.98 -4.97
C GLY A 32 14.89 2.73 -6.40
N ALA A 33 13.58 2.91 -6.65
CA ALA A 33 12.95 2.59 -7.92
C ALA A 33 13.26 3.59 -9.04
N MET A 34 12.95 4.89 -8.83
CA MET A 34 13.14 5.91 -9.87
C MET A 34 14.59 6.41 -9.90
N GLY A 35 15.24 6.49 -8.74
CA GLY A 35 16.62 6.96 -8.61
C GLY A 35 17.60 5.91 -9.09
N TRP A 36 17.82 4.88 -8.29
CA TRP A 36 18.82 3.86 -8.59
C TRP A 36 18.45 3.01 -9.81
N ASN A 37 17.34 2.27 -9.76
CA ASN A 37 16.96 1.35 -10.83
C ASN A 37 16.63 2.10 -12.14
N GLY A 38 15.89 3.21 -12.03
CA GLY A 38 15.51 4.04 -13.17
C GLY A 38 16.72 4.58 -13.94
N PHE A 39 17.69 5.21 -13.25
CA PHE A 39 18.87 5.75 -13.93
C PHE A 39 19.80 4.67 -14.49
N ILE A 40 19.90 3.51 -13.84
CA ILE A 40 20.62 2.36 -14.41
C ILE A 40 19.94 1.92 -15.71
N ALA A 41 18.61 1.76 -15.71
CA ALA A 41 17.85 1.41 -16.91
C ALA A 41 18.05 2.44 -18.03
N PHE A 42 17.97 3.73 -17.72
CA PHE A 42 18.21 4.79 -18.70
C PHE A 42 19.63 4.75 -19.26
N GLY A 43 20.64 4.57 -18.41
CA GLY A 43 22.05 4.44 -18.82
C GLY A 43 22.27 3.24 -19.73
N MET A 44 21.69 2.08 -19.38
CA MET A 44 21.72 0.87 -20.21
C MET A 44 21.09 1.12 -21.58
N LEU A 45 19.93 1.78 -21.64
CA LEU A 45 19.28 2.11 -22.91
C LEU A 45 20.13 3.02 -23.79
N TYR A 46 20.72 4.08 -23.22
CA TYR A 46 21.62 4.98 -23.96
C TYR A 46 22.90 4.30 -24.45
N TRP A 47 23.34 3.22 -23.80
CA TRP A 47 24.51 2.45 -24.20
C TRP A 47 24.17 1.36 -25.22
N MET A 48 23.03 0.69 -25.03
CA MET A 48 22.62 -0.50 -25.78
C MET A 48 21.98 -0.13 -27.13
N ILE A 49 21.08 0.86 -27.16
CA ILE A 49 20.35 1.22 -28.38
C ILE A 49 21.29 1.65 -29.52
N PRO A 50 22.27 2.55 -29.32
CA PRO A 50 23.18 2.91 -30.41
C PRO A 50 23.96 1.70 -30.97
N ARG A 51 24.32 0.73 -30.11
CA ARG A 51 25.02 -0.50 -30.53
C ARG A 51 24.14 -1.42 -31.37
N ILE A 52 22.92 -1.69 -30.91
CA ILE A 52 21.95 -2.53 -31.63
C ILE A 52 21.68 -1.98 -33.03
N PHE A 53 21.65 -0.66 -33.19
CA PHE A 53 21.38 0.01 -34.46
C PHE A 53 22.64 0.47 -35.21
N GLY A 54 23.83 0.04 -34.78
CA GLY A 54 25.10 0.33 -35.46
C GLY A 54 25.37 1.83 -35.66
N THR A 55 24.91 2.68 -34.74
CA THR A 55 24.90 4.13 -34.89
C THR A 55 25.44 4.83 -33.64
N GLN A 56 25.60 6.15 -33.73
CA GLN A 56 25.94 6.99 -32.59
C GLN A 56 24.67 7.56 -31.99
N LEU A 57 24.70 7.85 -30.68
CA LEU A 57 23.58 8.50 -30.02
C LEU A 57 23.25 9.84 -30.70
N TYR A 58 21.98 10.04 -31.07
CA TYR A 58 21.52 11.21 -31.83
C TYR A 58 21.96 12.54 -31.21
N SER A 59 21.83 12.70 -29.89
CA SER A 59 22.32 13.88 -29.19
C SER A 59 22.79 13.57 -27.78
N LYS A 60 24.09 13.78 -27.54
CA LYS A 60 24.66 13.76 -26.19
C LYS A 60 24.09 14.88 -25.31
N LYS A 61 23.79 16.04 -25.90
CA LYS A 61 23.18 17.18 -25.18
C LYS A 61 21.81 16.80 -24.63
N LEU A 62 20.95 16.15 -25.41
CA LEU A 62 19.63 15.69 -24.95
C LEU A 62 19.74 14.63 -23.85
N ALA A 63 20.72 13.73 -23.94
CA ALA A 63 20.98 12.77 -22.87
C ALA A 63 21.44 13.45 -21.58
N THR A 64 22.33 14.44 -21.67
CA THR A 64 22.74 15.28 -20.52
C THR A 64 21.56 16.06 -19.95
N THR A 65 20.70 16.64 -20.79
CA THR A 65 19.47 17.34 -20.35
C THR A 65 18.54 16.39 -19.63
N HIS A 66 18.28 15.20 -20.19
CA HIS A 66 17.48 14.16 -19.53
C HIS A 66 18.07 13.79 -18.16
N PHE A 67 19.37 13.57 -18.07
CA PHE A 67 20.04 13.23 -16.82
C PHE A 67 19.79 14.31 -15.75
N TRP A 68 19.99 15.59 -16.06
CA TRP A 68 19.80 16.68 -15.10
C TRP A 68 18.34 16.94 -14.76
N VAL A 69 17.44 16.91 -15.75
CA VAL A 69 16.00 17.08 -15.53
C VAL A 69 15.46 15.94 -14.66
N GLY A 70 15.84 14.69 -14.95
CA GLY A 70 15.47 13.54 -14.14
C GLY A 70 16.06 13.63 -12.72
N THR A 71 17.33 14.05 -12.59
CA THR A 71 18.00 14.15 -11.28
C THR A 71 17.31 15.20 -10.42
N MET A 72 17.06 16.39 -10.97
CA MET A 72 16.31 17.44 -10.28
C MET A 72 14.88 17.00 -9.96
N GLY A 73 14.23 16.29 -10.89
CA GLY A 73 12.90 15.72 -10.69
C GLY A 73 12.83 14.81 -9.48
N ILE A 74 13.79 13.88 -9.33
CA ILE A 74 13.85 12.98 -8.17
C ILE A 74 14.16 13.73 -6.87
N VAL A 75 15.08 14.68 -6.89
CA VAL A 75 15.42 15.47 -5.70
C VAL A 75 14.19 16.23 -5.20
N LEU A 76 13.48 16.92 -6.11
CA LEU A 76 12.23 17.62 -5.81
C LEU A 76 11.06 16.68 -5.50
N TYR A 77 11.15 15.40 -5.87
CA TYR A 77 10.15 14.40 -5.51
C TYR A 77 10.38 13.87 -4.08
N ALA A 78 11.62 13.49 -3.77
CA ALA A 78 11.96 12.73 -2.56
C ALA A 78 12.16 13.62 -1.33
N LEU A 79 12.85 14.76 -1.45
CA LEU A 79 13.11 15.64 -0.29
C LEU A 79 11.82 16.11 0.40
N PRO A 80 10.78 16.58 -0.33
CA PRO A 80 9.53 16.95 0.32
C PRO A 80 8.83 15.78 1.00
N LEU A 81 8.96 14.56 0.47
CA LEU A 81 8.36 13.36 1.08
C LEU A 81 9.07 12.95 2.37
N TYR A 82 10.40 13.05 2.44
CA TYR A 82 11.10 12.87 3.72
C TYR A 82 10.63 13.89 4.74
N TRP A 83 10.58 15.17 4.35
CA TRP A 83 10.11 16.23 5.23
C TRP A 83 8.68 15.98 5.69
N ALA A 84 7.77 15.60 4.78
CA ALA A 84 6.40 15.22 5.09
C ALA A 84 6.35 14.05 6.08
N GLY A 85 7.19 13.02 5.88
CA GLY A 85 7.25 11.86 6.75
C GLY A 85 7.64 12.22 8.19
N PHE A 86 8.66 13.06 8.35
CA PHE A 86 9.05 13.57 9.67
C PHE A 86 7.98 14.46 10.29
N THR A 87 7.40 15.39 9.51
CA THR A 87 6.32 16.27 9.98
C THR A 87 5.11 15.45 10.44
N GLN A 88 4.69 14.46 9.67
CA GLN A 88 3.61 13.54 10.03
C GLN A 88 3.90 12.85 11.36
N ALA A 89 5.07 12.22 11.48
CA ALA A 89 5.42 11.49 12.69
C ALA A 89 5.47 12.41 13.93
N MET A 90 6.04 13.60 13.81
CA MET A 90 6.12 14.57 14.90
C MET A 90 4.74 15.07 15.32
N MET A 91 3.90 15.47 14.36
CA MET A 91 2.56 15.96 14.65
C MET A 91 1.65 14.88 15.25
N TRP A 92 1.74 13.64 14.75
CA TRP A 92 0.89 12.56 15.25
C TRP A 92 1.22 12.15 16.69
N LYS A 93 2.50 12.26 17.08
CA LYS A 93 3.02 11.88 18.40
C LYS A 93 2.99 12.99 19.44
N GLN A 94 2.69 14.24 19.07
CA GLN A 94 2.75 15.36 19.99
C GLN A 94 1.54 15.41 20.92
N PHE A 95 1.81 15.45 22.22
CA PHE A 95 0.83 15.66 23.28
C PHE A 95 0.95 17.07 23.88
N THR A 96 -0.15 17.61 24.37
CA THR A 96 -0.19 18.81 25.21
C THR A 96 0.23 18.48 26.64
N GLU A 97 0.45 19.49 27.48
CA GLU A 97 0.81 19.29 28.90
C GLU A 97 -0.30 18.55 29.67
N GLU A 98 -1.55 18.72 29.25
CA GLU A 98 -2.74 18.02 29.78
C GLU A 98 -2.86 16.56 29.27
N GLY A 99 -1.92 16.10 28.45
CA GLY A 99 -1.87 14.72 27.96
C GLY A 99 -2.85 14.39 26.83
N GLN A 100 -3.42 15.40 26.17
CA GLN A 100 -4.25 15.26 24.96
C GLN A 100 -3.40 15.37 23.69
N LEU A 101 -3.86 14.80 22.58
CA LEU A 101 -3.17 14.96 21.30
C LEU A 101 -3.26 16.41 20.84
N LYS A 102 -2.11 17.02 20.55
CA LYS A 102 -2.04 18.44 20.19
C LYS A 102 -2.70 18.72 18.84
N PHE A 103 -2.47 17.85 17.86
CA PHE A 103 -2.93 18.05 16.48
C PHE A 103 -4.01 17.04 16.08
N GLN A 104 -5.05 17.57 15.43
CA GLN A 104 -6.03 16.76 14.73
C GLN A 104 -5.40 16.16 13.46
N PHE A 105 -5.89 15.01 13.01
CA PHE A 105 -5.31 14.34 11.84
C PHE A 105 -5.37 15.22 10.58
N LEU A 106 -6.49 15.91 10.39
CA LEU A 106 -6.72 16.80 9.25
C LEU A 106 -5.74 17.97 9.19
N GLU A 107 -5.30 18.48 10.35
CA GLU A 107 -4.32 19.55 10.41
C GLU A 107 -2.95 19.11 9.89
N THR A 108 -2.55 17.86 10.16
CA THR A 108 -1.35 17.29 9.55
C THR A 108 -1.49 17.20 8.04
N VAL A 109 -2.66 16.78 7.54
CA VAL A 109 -2.94 16.66 6.11
C VAL A 109 -2.83 18.00 5.40
N THR A 110 -3.44 19.05 5.94
CA THR A 110 -3.39 20.39 5.34
C THR A 110 -1.98 20.99 5.42
N HIS A 111 -1.22 20.68 6.47
CA HIS A 111 0.15 21.16 6.64
C HIS A 111 1.14 20.57 5.63
N ILE A 112 0.94 19.33 5.17
CA ILE A 112 1.82 18.67 4.20
C ILE A 112 1.45 18.94 2.72
N ILE A 113 0.35 19.66 2.44
CA ILE A 113 -0.07 20.01 1.06
C ILE A 113 1.07 20.64 0.24
N PRO A 114 1.85 21.62 0.75
CA PRO A 114 2.96 22.21 -0.01
C PRO A 114 4.01 21.18 -0.45
N MET A 115 4.23 20.15 0.37
CA MET A 115 5.18 19.07 0.09
C MET A 115 4.65 18.16 -1.03
N TYR A 116 3.34 17.90 -1.06
CA TYR A 116 2.69 17.17 -2.15
C TYR A 116 2.67 17.95 -3.47
N ILE A 117 2.52 19.27 -3.43
CA ILE A 117 2.66 20.12 -4.61
C ILE A 117 4.08 20.02 -5.16
N THR A 118 5.08 20.19 -4.29
CA THR A 118 6.50 20.13 -4.69
C THR A 118 6.87 18.75 -5.26
N ARG A 119 6.39 17.69 -4.62
CA ARG A 119 6.51 16.31 -5.14
C ARG A 119 5.93 16.17 -6.53
N SER A 120 4.74 16.73 -6.77
CA SER A 120 4.06 16.66 -8.07
C SER A 120 4.87 17.37 -9.16
N VAL A 121 5.47 18.52 -8.84
CA VAL A 121 6.41 19.22 -9.74
C VAL A 121 7.63 18.36 -10.04
N GLY A 122 8.25 17.74 -9.03
CA GLY A 122 9.38 16.82 -9.22
C GLY A 122 9.03 15.62 -10.10
N GLY A 123 7.85 15.04 -9.91
CA GLY A 123 7.33 13.94 -10.73
C GLY A 123 7.12 14.36 -12.19
N LEU A 124 6.54 15.54 -12.43
CA LEU A 124 6.35 16.09 -13.77
C LEU A 124 7.68 16.33 -14.49
N LEU A 125 8.69 16.86 -13.79
CA LEU A 125 10.04 17.02 -14.34
C LEU A 125 10.64 15.66 -14.72
N TYR A 126 10.53 14.66 -13.85
CA TYR A 126 11.04 13.32 -14.13
C TYR A 126 10.40 12.72 -15.39
N VAL A 127 9.07 12.75 -15.49
CA VAL A 127 8.33 12.26 -16.67
C VAL A 127 8.68 13.05 -17.92
N SER A 128 8.83 14.36 -17.83
CA SER A 128 9.29 15.21 -18.94
C SER A 128 10.70 14.80 -19.41
N GLY A 129 11.58 14.46 -18.47
CA GLY A 129 12.88 13.88 -18.76
C GLY A 129 12.79 12.57 -19.55
N VAL A 130 11.87 11.68 -19.17
CA VAL A 130 11.64 10.42 -19.90
C VAL A 130 11.20 10.68 -21.34
N PHE A 131 10.34 11.68 -21.59
CA PHE A 131 9.98 12.05 -22.96
C PHE A 131 11.17 12.55 -23.78
N ILE A 132 12.09 13.33 -23.18
CA ILE A 132 13.35 13.74 -23.82
C ILE A 132 14.20 12.53 -24.19
N MET A 133 14.30 11.54 -23.29
CA MET A 133 15.00 10.29 -23.56
C MET A 133 14.38 9.53 -24.71
N VAL A 134 13.07 9.29 -24.67
CA VAL A 134 12.34 8.56 -25.71
C VAL A 134 12.55 9.22 -27.07
N TYR A 135 12.43 10.55 -27.15
CA TYR A 135 12.71 11.28 -28.38
C TYR A 135 14.14 11.08 -28.89
N ASN A 136 15.14 11.18 -28.00
CA ASN A 136 16.55 11.00 -28.36
C ASN A 136 16.83 9.56 -28.85
N LEU A 137 16.27 8.55 -28.18
CA LEU A 137 16.42 7.15 -28.57
C LEU A 137 15.69 6.84 -29.88
N VAL A 138 14.47 7.34 -30.09
CA VAL A 138 13.73 7.16 -31.36
C VAL A 138 14.49 7.79 -32.53
N LYS A 139 15.07 8.99 -32.34
CA LYS A 139 15.92 9.61 -33.37
C LYS A 139 17.19 8.80 -33.64
N THR A 140 17.79 8.22 -32.60
CA THR A 140 18.95 7.34 -32.71
C THR A 140 18.61 6.08 -33.52
N VAL A 141 17.49 5.43 -33.22
CA VAL A 141 17.00 4.27 -33.98
C VAL A 141 16.78 4.62 -35.45
N LYS A 142 16.15 5.77 -35.73
CA LYS A 142 15.89 6.24 -37.10
C LYS A 142 17.14 6.60 -37.90
N SER A 143 18.27 6.91 -37.24
CA SER A 143 19.54 7.20 -37.90
C SER A 143 20.43 5.97 -38.11
N GLY A 144 20.04 4.82 -37.56
CA GLY A 144 20.79 3.58 -37.66
C GLY A 144 20.05 2.50 -38.45
N SER A 145 20.71 1.37 -38.61
CA SER A 145 20.16 0.15 -39.18
C SER A 145 20.34 -0.97 -38.17
N LEU A 146 19.31 -1.79 -37.97
CA LEU A 146 19.39 -2.92 -37.04
C LEU A 146 20.54 -3.85 -37.44
N VAL A 147 21.50 -4.02 -36.54
CA VAL A 147 22.54 -5.04 -36.64
C VAL A 147 21.97 -6.31 -36.02
N ALA A 148 21.40 -7.18 -36.85
CA ALA A 148 20.68 -8.37 -36.39
C ALA A 148 21.61 -9.41 -35.73
N ASP A 149 22.80 -9.57 -36.27
CA ASP A 149 23.77 -10.56 -35.83
C ASP A 149 25.13 -9.88 -35.61
N GLU A 150 25.57 -9.83 -34.36
CA GLU A 150 26.95 -9.49 -34.00
C GLU A 150 27.65 -10.80 -33.60
N ALA A 151 28.79 -11.10 -34.23
CA ALA A 151 29.61 -12.26 -33.86
C ALA A 151 30.19 -12.03 -32.47
N ALA A 152 29.46 -12.45 -31.43
CA ALA A 152 29.89 -12.38 -30.05
C ALA A 152 30.47 -13.74 -29.63
N GLU A 153 31.80 -13.80 -29.53
CA GLU A 153 32.49 -14.93 -28.89
C GLU A 153 32.86 -14.51 -27.47
N ALA A 154 32.48 -15.31 -26.47
CA ALA A 154 32.93 -15.07 -25.10
C ALA A 154 34.46 -15.15 -25.07
N ALA A 155 35.12 -14.21 -24.39
CA ALA A 155 36.58 -14.25 -24.25
C ALA A 155 37.00 -15.65 -23.76
N PRO A 156 37.98 -16.29 -24.42
CA PRO A 156 38.37 -17.65 -24.07
C PRO A 156 38.82 -17.70 -22.61
N LEU A 157 38.29 -18.66 -21.85
CA LEU A 157 38.63 -18.82 -20.45
C LEU A 157 40.15 -19.10 -20.35
N PRO A 158 40.96 -18.23 -19.71
CA PRO A 158 42.40 -18.44 -19.65
C PRO A 158 42.70 -19.72 -18.87
N LYS A 159 43.65 -20.53 -19.35
CA LYS A 159 44.06 -21.80 -18.68
C LYS A 159 44.59 -21.57 -17.26
N VAL A 160 45.16 -20.39 -17.01
CA VAL A 160 45.64 -19.95 -15.70
C VAL A 160 44.88 -18.69 -15.35
N ILE A 161 44.08 -18.74 -14.29
CA ILE A 161 43.36 -17.58 -13.79
C ILE A 161 44.34 -16.81 -12.90
N GLU A 162 44.84 -15.66 -13.37
CA GLU A 162 45.64 -14.78 -12.52
C GLU A 162 44.76 -14.20 -11.41
N THR A 163 45.09 -14.52 -10.17
CA THR A 163 44.33 -14.10 -9.00
C THR A 163 44.91 -12.77 -8.52
N HIS A 164 44.29 -11.64 -8.90
CA HIS A 164 44.66 -10.35 -8.33
C HIS A 164 44.20 -10.27 -6.86
N GLY A 165 45.13 -10.42 -5.90
CA GLY A 165 44.89 -10.24 -4.46
C GLY A 165 44.62 -11.53 -3.67
N LYS A 166 44.29 -11.39 -2.38
CA LYS A 166 43.95 -12.50 -1.49
C LYS A 166 42.66 -13.17 -1.97
N GLU A 167 42.72 -14.44 -2.35
CA GLU A 167 41.52 -15.22 -2.62
C GLU A 167 40.76 -15.47 -1.33
N TYR A 168 39.46 -15.18 -1.33
CA TYR A 168 38.59 -15.54 -0.21
C TYR A 168 38.02 -16.95 -0.41
N TRP A 169 37.66 -17.59 0.70
CA TRP A 169 37.13 -18.96 0.74
C TRP A 169 35.86 -19.18 -0.09
N HIS A 170 35.10 -18.13 -0.40
CA HIS A 170 33.84 -18.20 -1.15
C HIS A 170 34.01 -18.07 -2.67
N ARG A 171 35.24 -17.88 -3.17
CA ARG A 171 35.50 -17.63 -4.60
C ARG A 171 35.08 -18.78 -5.52
N TRP A 172 35.04 -20.02 -5.01
CA TRP A 172 34.54 -21.17 -5.76
C TRP A 172 33.04 -21.05 -6.12
N ILE A 173 32.26 -20.32 -5.32
CA ILE A 173 30.84 -20.05 -5.56
C ILE A 173 30.69 -18.93 -6.59
N GLU A 174 31.38 -17.81 -6.40
CA GLU A 174 31.26 -16.61 -7.23
C GLU A 174 31.73 -16.82 -8.67
N ARG A 175 32.71 -17.72 -8.87
CA ARG A 175 33.25 -18.01 -10.21
C ARG A 175 32.26 -18.70 -11.13
N LYS A 176 31.22 -19.35 -10.61
CA LYS A 176 30.24 -20.09 -11.42
C LYS A 176 28.84 -19.52 -11.24
N PRO A 177 28.29 -18.82 -12.25
CA PRO A 177 26.97 -18.19 -12.16
C PRO A 177 25.85 -19.14 -11.70
N VAL A 178 25.85 -20.39 -12.18
CA VAL A 178 24.87 -21.42 -11.78
C VAL A 178 25.01 -21.80 -10.30
N GLN A 179 26.22 -21.91 -9.77
CA GLN A 179 26.43 -22.21 -8.35
C GLN A 179 25.99 -21.04 -7.48
N MET A 180 26.39 -19.82 -7.83
CA MET A 180 25.96 -18.61 -7.13
C MET A 180 24.43 -18.50 -7.12
N LEU A 181 23.76 -18.78 -8.24
CA LEU A 181 22.30 -18.78 -8.34
C LEU A 181 21.67 -19.81 -7.38
N VAL A 182 22.14 -21.05 -7.40
CA VAL A 182 21.59 -22.14 -6.55
C VAL A 182 21.77 -21.81 -5.07
N TYR A 183 22.96 -21.40 -4.64
CA TYR A 183 23.19 -21.06 -3.23
C TYR A 183 22.40 -19.82 -2.79
N SER A 184 22.31 -18.80 -3.65
CA SER A 184 21.49 -17.60 -3.37
C SER A 184 20.01 -17.97 -3.23
N PHE A 185 19.50 -18.84 -4.11
CA PHE A 185 18.12 -19.33 -4.03
C PHE A 185 17.87 -20.10 -2.73
N ILE A 186 18.77 -21.02 -2.36
CA ILE A 186 18.66 -21.79 -1.11
C ILE A 186 18.62 -20.84 0.10
N LEU A 187 19.51 -19.86 0.16
CA LEU A 187 19.55 -18.90 1.28
C LEU A 187 18.26 -18.06 1.38
N VAL A 188 17.76 -17.55 0.26
CA VAL A 188 16.49 -16.79 0.22
C VAL A 188 15.31 -17.69 0.60
N ALA A 189 15.29 -18.93 0.11
CA ALA A 189 14.25 -19.89 0.42
C ALA A 189 14.24 -20.25 1.92
N ILE A 190 15.40 -20.42 2.56
CA ILE A 190 15.49 -20.66 4.00
C ILE A 190 14.85 -19.50 4.78
N GLY A 191 15.15 -18.25 4.43
CA GLY A 191 14.52 -17.08 5.05
C GLY A 191 13.00 -17.12 4.92
N GLY A 192 12.49 -17.34 3.71
CA GLY A 192 11.04 -17.45 3.46
C GLY A 192 10.38 -18.61 4.22
N LEU A 193 11.04 -19.77 4.30
CA LEU A 193 10.53 -20.92 5.05
C LEU A 193 10.47 -20.62 6.56
N LEU A 194 11.51 -19.99 7.12
CA LEU A 194 11.56 -19.63 8.53
C LEU A 194 10.50 -18.58 8.92
N GLU A 195 10.14 -17.67 8.02
CA GLU A 195 9.11 -16.66 8.26
C GLU A 195 7.68 -17.22 8.06
N LEU A 196 7.46 -17.99 6.99
CA LEU A 196 6.12 -18.45 6.61
C LEU A 196 5.66 -19.69 7.38
N ILE A 197 6.51 -20.70 7.53
CA ILE A 197 6.10 -22.01 8.10
C ILE A 197 5.58 -21.85 9.54
N PRO A 198 6.28 -21.17 10.47
CA PRO A 198 5.77 -21.02 11.83
C PRO A 198 4.44 -20.27 11.87
N THR A 199 4.24 -19.30 10.99
CA THR A 199 3.00 -18.52 10.91
C THR A 199 1.80 -19.38 10.51
N PHE A 200 1.98 -20.34 9.59
CA PHE A 200 0.89 -21.25 9.16
C PHE A 200 0.65 -22.43 10.10
N LEU A 201 1.70 -22.99 10.71
CA LEU A 201 1.59 -24.23 11.48
C LEU A 201 1.28 -24.00 12.96
N VAL A 202 1.74 -22.89 13.54
CA VAL A 202 1.62 -22.63 14.97
C VAL A 202 0.32 -21.86 15.22
N LYS A 203 -0.77 -22.59 15.47
CA LYS A 203 -2.11 -22.00 15.71
C LYS A 203 -2.14 -20.96 16.85
N SER A 204 -1.25 -21.07 17.84
CA SER A 204 -1.13 -20.06 18.91
C SER A 204 -0.64 -18.70 18.43
N ASN A 205 -0.01 -18.62 17.25
CA ASN A 205 0.41 -17.35 16.63
C ASN A 205 -0.78 -16.55 16.06
N ILE A 206 -1.92 -17.21 15.82
CA ILE A 206 -3.14 -16.59 15.30
C ILE A 206 -4.29 -16.88 16.30
N PRO A 207 -4.30 -16.21 17.46
CA PRO A 207 -5.39 -16.38 18.42
C PRO A 207 -6.69 -15.85 17.80
N THR A 208 -7.63 -16.75 17.52
CA THR A 208 -8.98 -16.37 17.07
C THR A 208 -9.74 -15.75 18.24
N ILE A 209 -10.22 -14.53 18.08
CA ILE A 209 -11.04 -13.87 19.09
C ILE A 209 -12.46 -14.41 18.94
N ALA A 210 -13.02 -15.01 19.98
CA ALA A 210 -14.33 -15.67 19.92
C ALA A 210 -15.48 -14.71 19.55
N SER A 211 -15.33 -13.41 19.80
CA SER A 211 -16.32 -12.40 19.41
C SER A 211 -16.26 -12.01 17.93
N VAL A 212 -15.18 -12.35 17.21
CA VAL A 212 -15.01 -11.98 15.80
C VAL A 212 -15.86 -12.90 14.93
N LYS A 213 -16.81 -12.30 14.21
CA LYS A 213 -17.72 -13.00 13.31
C LYS A 213 -17.36 -12.73 11.85
N PRO A 214 -17.59 -13.69 10.94
CA PRO A 214 -17.52 -13.44 9.50
C PRO A 214 -18.34 -12.21 9.10
N TYR A 215 -17.90 -11.51 8.06
CA TYR A 215 -18.68 -10.42 7.47
C TYR A 215 -20.05 -10.91 7.02
N THR A 216 -21.08 -10.09 7.14
CA THR A 216 -22.34 -10.40 6.45
C THR A 216 -22.13 -10.31 4.93
N PRO A 217 -23.05 -10.87 4.11
CA PRO A 217 -22.98 -10.74 2.66
C PRO A 217 -22.89 -9.28 2.17
N LEU A 218 -23.59 -8.34 2.81
CA LEU A 218 -23.53 -6.92 2.45
C LEU A 218 -22.19 -6.28 2.83
N GLU A 219 -21.69 -6.59 4.03
CA GLU A 219 -20.39 -6.11 4.49
C GLU A 219 -19.25 -6.64 3.62
N LEU A 220 -19.34 -7.89 3.16
CA LEU A 220 -18.37 -8.48 2.24
C LEU A 220 -18.38 -7.76 0.88
N GLN A 221 -19.56 -7.44 0.35
CA GLN A 221 -19.67 -6.63 -0.88
C GLN A 221 -19.12 -5.21 -0.66
N GLY A 222 -19.40 -4.59 0.49
CA GLY A 222 -18.87 -3.29 0.87
C GLY A 222 -17.34 -3.27 0.99
N ARG A 223 -16.76 -4.35 1.50
CA ARG A 223 -15.32 -4.56 1.56
C ARG A 223 -14.69 -4.69 0.17
N ASP A 224 -15.35 -5.41 -0.74
CA ASP A 224 -14.89 -5.51 -2.13
C ASP A 224 -14.94 -4.14 -2.83
N ILE A 225 -15.96 -3.32 -2.54
CA ILE A 225 -16.04 -1.93 -3.02
C ILE A 225 -14.90 -1.08 -2.43
N TYR A 226 -14.62 -1.20 -1.12
CA TYR A 226 -13.48 -0.54 -0.48
C TYR A 226 -12.14 -0.87 -1.17
N ILE A 227 -11.97 -2.13 -1.60
CA ILE A 227 -10.79 -2.58 -2.36
C ILE A 227 -10.84 -2.04 -3.80
N LYS A 228 -11.98 -2.12 -4.48
CA LYS A 228 -12.21 -1.64 -5.86
C LYS A 228 -11.85 -0.16 -6.00
N GLU A 229 -12.27 0.64 -5.03
CA GLU A 229 -12.05 2.09 -4.99
C GLU A 229 -10.64 2.47 -4.48
N GLY A 230 -9.82 1.49 -4.09
CA GLY A 230 -8.44 1.72 -3.67
C GLY A 230 -8.32 2.48 -2.34
N CYS A 231 -9.33 2.40 -1.46
CA CYS A 231 -9.33 3.14 -0.19
C CYS A 231 -8.11 2.81 0.69
N TYR A 232 -7.62 1.57 0.61
CA TYR A 232 -6.41 1.08 1.30
C TYR A 232 -5.11 1.82 0.93
N THR A 233 -5.09 2.57 -0.18
CA THR A 233 -3.93 3.37 -0.60
C THR A 233 -3.76 4.63 0.26
N CYS A 234 -4.86 5.10 0.88
CA CYS A 234 -4.90 6.29 1.72
C CYS A 234 -5.13 5.96 3.19
N HIS A 235 -5.86 4.89 3.48
CA HIS A 235 -6.29 4.52 4.81
C HIS A 235 -5.70 3.17 5.23
N SER A 236 -5.19 3.11 6.45
CA SER A 236 -4.82 1.86 7.10
C SER A 236 -5.98 1.29 7.91
N GLN A 237 -5.97 -0.01 8.15
CA GLN A 237 -6.80 -0.67 9.15
C GLN A 237 -5.92 -1.47 10.11
N MET A 238 -4.96 -0.80 10.75
CA MET A 238 -4.08 -1.40 11.76
C MET A 238 -3.56 -0.33 12.73
N VAL A 239 -4.15 -0.27 13.92
CA VAL A 239 -3.73 0.62 15.00
C VAL A 239 -2.51 0.00 15.71
N ARG A 240 -1.38 0.72 15.73
CA ARG A 240 -0.15 0.23 16.37
C ARG A 240 -0.22 0.38 17.90
N PRO A 241 0.50 -0.44 18.67
CA PRO A 241 0.51 -0.39 20.13
C PRO A 241 1.38 0.76 20.68
N PHE A 242 1.10 1.99 20.24
CA PHE A 242 1.71 3.21 20.74
C PHE A 242 0.66 4.09 21.42
N ARG A 243 1.08 4.86 22.43
CA ARG A 243 0.19 5.74 23.17
C ARG A 243 -0.53 6.75 22.26
N ASP A 244 0.19 7.34 21.30
CA ASP A 244 -0.36 8.31 20.35
C ASP A 244 -1.42 7.71 19.42
N GLU A 245 -1.22 6.47 18.99
CA GLU A 245 -2.20 5.77 18.16
C GLU A 245 -3.43 5.37 18.95
N VAL A 246 -3.23 4.83 20.15
CA VAL A 246 -4.34 4.41 21.01
C VAL A 246 -5.19 5.60 21.43
N ALA A 247 -4.57 6.74 21.76
CA ALA A 247 -5.28 7.97 22.06
C ALA A 247 -6.09 8.50 20.85
N ARG A 248 -5.62 8.30 19.63
CA ARG A 248 -6.26 8.82 18.41
C ARG A 248 -7.38 7.93 17.89
N TYR A 249 -7.13 6.62 17.85
CA TYR A 249 -7.98 5.66 17.14
C TYR A 249 -8.71 4.71 18.08
N GLY A 250 -8.22 4.49 19.30
CA GLY A 250 -8.75 3.49 20.24
C GLY A 250 -7.81 2.30 20.38
N GLU A 251 -8.28 1.18 20.93
CA GLU A 251 -7.45 0.01 21.22
C GLU A 251 -6.63 -0.44 20.00
N TYR A 252 -5.37 -0.81 20.22
CA TYR A 252 -4.48 -1.31 19.18
C TYR A 252 -5.04 -2.59 18.54
N SER A 253 -4.66 -2.84 17.29
CA SER A 253 -5.16 -3.98 16.53
C SER A 253 -4.53 -5.30 16.99
N LYS A 254 -5.34 -6.34 17.12
CA LYS A 254 -4.94 -7.71 17.45
C LYS A 254 -5.00 -8.58 16.19
N ALA A 255 -4.07 -9.54 16.08
CA ALA A 255 -4.00 -10.44 14.92
C ALA A 255 -5.32 -11.19 14.66
N GLY A 256 -6.03 -11.56 15.74
CA GLY A 256 -7.31 -12.27 15.69
C GLY A 256 -8.46 -11.51 15.03
N GLU A 257 -8.34 -10.19 14.84
CA GLU A 257 -9.38 -9.39 14.18
C GLU A 257 -9.41 -9.56 12.66
N PHE A 258 -8.28 -9.95 12.07
CA PHE A 258 -8.09 -10.01 10.62
C PHE A 258 -8.21 -11.43 10.06
N VAL A 259 -8.62 -12.40 10.88
CA VAL A 259 -8.62 -13.84 10.54
C VAL A 259 -9.51 -14.18 9.35
N TYR A 260 -10.52 -13.35 9.06
CA TYR A 260 -11.43 -13.52 7.92
C TYR A 260 -11.17 -12.52 6.78
N ASP A 261 -10.10 -11.73 6.87
CA ASP A 261 -9.76 -10.74 5.83
C ASP A 261 -8.92 -11.38 4.72
N HIS A 262 -9.60 -11.75 3.63
CA HIS A 262 -8.95 -12.26 2.42
C HIS A 262 -9.13 -11.26 1.26
N PRO A 263 -8.12 -10.47 0.86
CA PRO A 263 -6.82 -10.23 1.52
C PRO A 263 -6.88 -9.20 2.66
N PHE A 264 -5.89 -9.21 3.56
CA PHE A 264 -5.79 -8.26 4.68
C PHE A 264 -5.86 -6.77 4.25
N GLN A 265 -6.40 -5.90 5.11
CA GLN A 265 -6.58 -4.45 4.83
C GLN A 265 -5.74 -3.52 5.72
N TRP A 266 -4.62 -4.01 6.27
CA TRP A 266 -3.79 -3.25 7.25
C TRP A 266 -3.29 -1.91 6.72
N GLY A 267 -3.10 -1.80 5.41
CA GLY A 267 -2.55 -0.61 4.74
C GLY A 267 -1.04 -0.47 4.89
N SER A 268 -0.47 0.50 4.19
CA SER A 268 0.98 0.80 4.20
C SER A 268 1.28 2.29 4.27
N LYS A 269 0.23 3.13 4.23
CA LYS A 269 0.29 4.59 4.26
C LYS A 269 -0.96 5.16 4.94
N ARG A 270 -0.81 6.33 5.57
CA ARG A 270 -1.92 7.17 6.06
C ARG A 270 -1.88 8.54 5.40
N THR A 271 -2.57 8.68 4.27
CA THR A 271 -2.98 9.99 3.74
C THR A 271 -4.29 10.43 4.39
N GLY A 272 -5.20 9.48 4.62
CA GLY A 272 -6.34 9.61 5.52
C GLY A 272 -6.07 8.91 6.86
N PRO A 273 -6.94 9.12 7.86
CA PRO A 273 -6.81 8.48 9.18
C PRO A 273 -6.97 6.96 9.09
N ASP A 274 -6.49 6.26 10.12
CA ASP A 274 -6.75 4.82 10.30
C ASP A 274 -8.25 4.56 10.50
N LEU A 275 -8.76 3.48 9.89
CA LEU A 275 -10.17 3.10 9.90
C LEU A 275 -10.46 1.86 10.76
N ALA A 276 -9.48 1.23 11.40
CA ALA A 276 -9.65 -0.04 12.12
C ALA A 276 -10.65 0.04 13.30
N ARG A 277 -11.07 1.25 13.70
CA ARG A 277 -12.01 1.51 14.80
C ARG A 277 -13.13 2.48 14.40
N ILE A 278 -13.41 2.58 13.10
CA ILE A 278 -14.43 3.51 12.57
C ILE A 278 -15.87 3.06 12.88
N GLY A 279 -16.09 1.77 13.12
CA GLY A 279 -17.41 1.19 13.35
C GLY A 279 -18.16 1.83 14.52
N GLY A 280 -19.33 2.42 14.21
CA GLY A 280 -20.19 3.14 15.14
C GLY A 280 -19.66 4.49 15.61
N LYS A 281 -18.57 5.01 15.01
CA LYS A 281 -18.02 6.34 15.35
C LYS A 281 -18.82 7.48 14.72
N TYR A 282 -19.34 7.26 13.52
CA TYR A 282 -20.16 8.22 12.78
C TYR A 282 -21.47 7.56 12.32
N PRO A 283 -22.57 8.31 12.18
CA PRO A 283 -23.83 7.76 11.66
C PRO A 283 -23.72 7.44 10.16
N ASP A 284 -24.64 6.60 9.66
CA ASP A 284 -24.71 6.20 8.26
C ASP A 284 -24.78 7.42 7.32
N SER A 285 -25.53 8.47 7.72
CA SER A 285 -25.65 9.72 6.98
C SER A 285 -24.34 10.51 6.88
N TRP A 286 -23.48 10.42 7.89
CA TRP A 286 -22.15 11.03 7.83
C TRP A 286 -21.29 10.34 6.79
N HIS A 287 -21.28 9.01 6.78
CA HIS A 287 -20.56 8.24 5.77
C HIS A 287 -21.09 8.50 4.36
N TYR A 288 -22.41 8.55 4.19
CA TYR A 288 -23.03 8.87 2.91
C TYR A 288 -22.57 10.23 2.37
N ASN A 289 -22.69 11.28 3.18
CA ASN A 289 -22.33 12.63 2.78
C ASN A 289 -20.81 12.80 2.63
N HIS A 290 -20.01 12.13 3.47
CA HIS A 290 -18.56 12.17 3.36
C HIS A 290 -18.07 11.53 2.07
N MET A 291 -18.67 10.43 1.62
CA MET A 291 -18.29 9.78 0.35
C MET A 291 -18.76 10.60 -0.85
N PHE A 292 -19.90 11.27 -0.74
CA PHE A 292 -20.40 12.17 -1.78
C PHE A 292 -19.49 13.39 -1.96
N ASP A 293 -19.19 14.07 -0.85
CA ASP A 293 -18.26 15.19 -0.81
C ASP A 293 -17.54 15.26 0.56
N PRO A 294 -16.29 14.76 0.65
CA PRO A 294 -15.54 14.76 1.88
C PRO A 294 -15.32 16.17 2.47
N SER A 295 -15.31 17.21 1.62
CA SER A 295 -15.05 18.58 2.04
C SER A 295 -16.20 19.20 2.83
N THR A 296 -17.42 18.69 2.65
CA THR A 296 -18.61 19.14 3.39
C THR A 296 -18.60 18.64 4.83
N MET A 297 -18.11 17.41 5.04
CA MET A 297 -18.04 16.78 6.36
C MET A 297 -16.70 17.02 7.06
N SER A 298 -15.65 17.32 6.30
CA SER A 298 -14.29 17.57 6.79
C SER A 298 -13.64 18.67 5.95
N PRO A 299 -13.83 19.95 6.31
CA PRO A 299 -13.31 21.09 5.54
C PRO A 299 -11.78 21.02 5.38
N GLY A 300 -11.31 21.01 4.14
CA GLY A 300 -9.88 20.84 3.82
C GLY A 300 -9.45 19.38 3.60
N SER A 301 -10.39 18.44 3.56
CA SER A 301 -10.12 17.06 3.15
C SER A 301 -9.55 17.01 1.72
N ILE A 302 -8.51 16.19 1.54
CA ILE A 302 -7.92 15.87 0.23
C ILE A 302 -8.42 14.52 -0.31
N MET A 303 -9.38 13.89 0.35
CA MET A 303 -10.00 12.65 -0.11
C MET A 303 -10.78 12.92 -1.41
N PRO A 304 -10.66 12.05 -2.43
CA PRO A 304 -11.48 12.14 -3.63
C PRO A 304 -12.97 12.02 -3.31
N ARG A 305 -13.81 12.61 -4.17
CA ARG A 305 -15.27 12.41 -4.13
C ARG A 305 -15.62 11.11 -4.82
N TYR A 306 -16.60 10.37 -4.29
CA TYR A 306 -17.10 9.10 -4.83
C TYR A 306 -18.61 9.15 -5.13
N PRO A 307 -19.12 10.15 -5.90
CA PRO A 307 -20.56 10.32 -6.14
C PRO A 307 -21.17 9.15 -6.91
N TRP A 308 -20.38 8.41 -7.71
CA TRP A 308 -20.86 7.25 -8.46
C TRP A 308 -21.35 6.10 -7.58
N LEU A 309 -20.92 6.02 -6.30
CA LEU A 309 -21.37 4.99 -5.37
C LEU A 309 -22.85 5.13 -5.02
N MET A 310 -23.44 6.31 -5.21
CA MET A 310 -24.86 6.56 -4.95
C MET A 310 -25.76 6.02 -6.07
N ASP A 311 -25.25 5.98 -7.31
CA ASP A 311 -26.00 5.58 -8.50
C ASP A 311 -25.69 4.14 -8.93
N THR A 312 -24.48 3.65 -8.65
CA THR A 312 -24.03 2.31 -9.04
C THR A 312 -24.67 1.26 -8.14
N LYS A 313 -25.16 0.19 -8.76
CA LYS A 313 -25.81 -0.93 -8.07
C LYS A 313 -24.83 -2.05 -7.79
N ILE A 314 -24.96 -2.69 -6.63
CA ILE A 314 -24.21 -3.90 -6.29
C ILE A 314 -24.65 -5.09 -7.15
N ASP A 315 -23.68 -5.90 -7.58
CA ASP A 315 -23.95 -7.16 -8.27
C ASP A 315 -24.15 -8.29 -7.25
N THR A 316 -25.39 -8.76 -7.15
CA THR A 316 -25.81 -9.84 -6.24
C THR A 316 -25.72 -11.23 -6.88
N THR A 317 -25.44 -11.33 -8.18
CA THR A 317 -25.36 -12.63 -8.88
C THR A 317 -24.19 -13.47 -8.40
N LEU A 318 -23.09 -12.82 -8.00
CA LEU A 318 -21.87 -13.47 -7.53
C LEU A 318 -21.82 -13.68 -6.01
N THR A 319 -22.74 -13.12 -5.23
CA THR A 319 -22.73 -13.24 -3.76
C THR A 319 -22.66 -14.70 -3.28
N PRO A 320 -23.47 -15.65 -3.82
CA PRO A 320 -23.38 -17.05 -3.40
C PRO A 320 -22.01 -17.67 -3.70
N ALA A 321 -21.42 -17.35 -4.86
CA ALA A 321 -20.10 -17.83 -5.24
C ALA A 321 -19.00 -17.28 -4.33
N LYS A 322 -19.10 -16.00 -3.92
CA LYS A 322 -18.18 -15.37 -2.96
C LYS A 322 -18.24 -16.05 -1.60
N ILE A 323 -19.44 -16.34 -1.08
CA ILE A 323 -19.60 -17.06 0.20
C ILE A 323 -18.94 -18.44 0.13
N ARG A 324 -19.16 -19.21 -0.94
CA ARG A 324 -18.50 -20.52 -1.13
C ARG A 324 -16.97 -20.42 -1.22
N ALA A 325 -16.46 -19.38 -1.87
CA ALA A 325 -15.03 -19.12 -1.91
C ALA A 325 -14.47 -18.83 -0.51
N MET A 326 -15.16 -18.00 0.27
CA MET A 326 -14.77 -17.71 1.66
C MET A 326 -14.83 -18.94 2.56
N GLN A 327 -15.83 -19.83 2.38
CA GLN A 327 -15.88 -21.13 3.05
C GLN A 327 -14.67 -22.00 2.71
N THR A 328 -14.26 -22.02 1.43
CA THR A 328 -13.06 -22.76 0.98
C THR A 328 -11.78 -22.21 1.61
N LEU A 329 -11.73 -20.90 1.86
CA LEU A 329 -10.63 -20.22 2.56
C LEU A 329 -10.65 -20.40 4.09
N GLY A 330 -11.64 -21.12 4.63
CA GLY A 330 -11.75 -21.43 6.06
C GLY A 330 -12.61 -20.47 6.87
N VAL A 331 -13.35 -19.55 6.23
CA VAL A 331 -14.29 -18.67 6.92
C VAL A 331 -15.57 -19.44 7.28
N PRO A 332 -15.98 -19.46 8.57
CA PRO A 332 -17.01 -20.37 9.06
C PRO A 332 -18.44 -19.88 8.77
N TYR A 333 -18.80 -19.72 7.48
CA TYR A 333 -20.20 -19.57 7.09
C TYR A 333 -20.94 -20.92 7.19
N PRO A 334 -22.18 -20.96 7.68
CA PRO A 334 -22.98 -22.20 7.72
C PRO A 334 -23.09 -22.88 6.35
N GLU A 335 -23.22 -24.20 6.35
CA GLU A 335 -23.50 -24.95 5.12
C GLU A 335 -24.85 -24.50 4.53
N GLY A 336 -24.88 -24.26 3.20
CA GLY A 336 -26.06 -23.73 2.50
C GLY A 336 -26.33 -22.23 2.70
N PHE A 337 -25.47 -21.50 3.43
CA PHE A 337 -25.63 -20.04 3.64
C PHE A 337 -25.61 -19.24 2.34
N ASP A 338 -24.96 -19.75 1.30
CA ASP A 338 -24.92 -19.16 -0.03
C ASP A 338 -26.30 -19.00 -0.68
N GLN A 339 -27.27 -19.85 -0.34
CA GLN A 339 -28.65 -19.78 -0.85
C GLN A 339 -29.46 -18.63 -0.21
N GLN A 340 -29.19 -18.30 1.06
CA GLN A 340 -29.87 -17.22 1.79
C GLN A 340 -29.09 -15.90 1.79
N ALA A 341 -27.83 -15.90 1.32
CA ALA A 341 -26.93 -14.76 1.38
C ALA A 341 -27.53 -13.48 0.76
N ASN A 342 -28.20 -13.58 -0.38
CA ASN A 342 -28.83 -12.43 -1.03
C ASN A 342 -30.05 -11.89 -0.26
N ALA A 343 -30.80 -12.75 0.42
CA ALA A 343 -31.91 -12.32 1.26
C ALA A 343 -31.41 -11.55 2.49
N GLU A 344 -30.39 -12.07 3.17
CA GLU A 344 -29.75 -11.39 4.31
C GLU A 344 -29.06 -10.08 3.91
N LEU A 345 -28.40 -10.07 2.75
CA LEU A 345 -27.81 -8.88 2.16
C LEU A 345 -28.86 -7.76 2.06
N MET A 346 -29.99 -8.05 1.42
CA MET A 346 -31.04 -7.06 1.19
C MET A 346 -31.74 -6.65 2.48
N ALA A 347 -31.89 -7.56 3.45
CA ALA A 347 -32.45 -7.23 4.75
C ALA A 347 -31.57 -6.19 5.50
N GLN A 348 -30.25 -6.38 5.52
CA GLN A 348 -29.34 -5.41 6.11
C GLN A 348 -29.31 -4.09 5.32
N ALA A 349 -29.35 -4.16 3.99
CA ALA A 349 -29.32 -2.99 3.13
C ALA A 349 -30.57 -2.10 3.33
N ASN A 350 -31.75 -2.72 3.46
CA ASN A 350 -33.00 -2.02 3.76
C ASN A 350 -32.93 -1.32 5.12
N LYS A 351 -32.32 -1.93 6.14
CA LYS A 351 -32.14 -1.30 7.45
C LYS A 351 -31.27 -0.04 7.37
N ILE A 352 -30.17 -0.08 6.62
CA ILE A 352 -29.29 1.10 6.41
C ILE A 352 -30.04 2.18 5.63
N LYS A 353 -30.78 1.80 4.58
CA LYS A 353 -31.64 2.72 3.82
C LYS A 353 -32.67 3.41 4.74
N GLU A 354 -33.32 2.66 5.63
CA GLU A 354 -34.27 3.22 6.60
C GLU A 354 -33.59 4.20 7.57
N ASN A 355 -32.36 3.91 8.00
CA ASN A 355 -31.59 4.84 8.83
C ASN A 355 -31.27 6.13 8.07
N LEU A 356 -30.79 6.02 6.83
CA LEU A 356 -30.50 7.18 5.97
C LEU A 356 -31.77 8.02 5.72
N LYS A 357 -32.92 7.37 5.54
CA LYS A 357 -34.20 8.04 5.36
C LYS A 357 -34.61 8.88 6.58
N LYS A 358 -34.29 8.44 7.82
CA LYS A 358 -34.53 9.23 9.03
C LYS A 358 -33.75 10.55 9.02
N ASP A 359 -32.59 10.55 8.38
CA ASP A 359 -31.74 11.73 8.17
C ASP A 359 -32.05 12.47 6.85
N LYS A 360 -33.20 12.17 6.23
CA LYS A 360 -33.69 12.79 4.98
C LYS A 360 -32.82 12.51 3.75
N ILE A 361 -32.09 11.40 3.76
CA ILE A 361 -31.30 10.93 2.62
C ILE A 361 -32.05 9.78 1.95
N GLU A 362 -32.47 9.98 0.70
CA GLU A 362 -33.08 8.94 -0.12
C GLU A 362 -32.00 8.23 -0.96
N THR A 363 -31.92 6.91 -0.85
CA THR A 363 -30.98 6.08 -1.62
C THR A 363 -31.60 4.71 -1.92
N ALA A 364 -31.12 4.07 -2.97
CA ALA A 364 -31.52 2.72 -3.32
C ALA A 364 -30.83 1.71 -2.37
N ALA A 365 -31.55 0.66 -1.94
CA ALA A 365 -30.96 -0.33 -1.03
C ALA A 365 -29.83 -1.13 -1.71
N ASP A 366 -29.92 -1.28 -3.02
CA ASP A 366 -28.92 -1.93 -3.87
C ASP A 366 -27.78 -0.99 -4.30
N ALA A 367 -27.70 0.25 -3.80
CA ALA A 367 -26.60 1.16 -4.13
C ALA A 367 -25.29 0.73 -3.46
N GLU A 368 -24.16 0.88 -4.17
CA GLU A 368 -22.82 0.53 -3.66
C GLU A 368 -22.47 1.27 -2.37
N ILE A 369 -22.91 2.52 -2.21
CA ILE A 369 -22.69 3.30 -0.97
C ILE A 369 -23.30 2.61 0.25
N VAL A 370 -24.44 1.93 0.12
CA VAL A 370 -25.10 1.23 1.23
C VAL A 370 -24.24 0.05 1.69
N ALA A 371 -23.66 -0.69 0.74
CA ALA A 371 -22.75 -1.79 1.06
C ALA A 371 -21.45 -1.27 1.70
N LEU A 372 -20.86 -0.19 1.17
CA LEU A 372 -19.66 0.42 1.75
C LEU A 372 -19.89 0.91 3.18
N ILE A 373 -21.05 1.55 3.45
CA ILE A 373 -21.44 1.96 4.80
C ILE A 373 -21.55 0.74 5.71
N ALA A 374 -22.17 -0.35 5.27
CA ALA A 374 -22.28 -1.58 6.05
C ALA A 374 -20.89 -2.09 6.47
N TYR A 375 -19.95 -2.16 5.53
CA TYR A 375 -18.57 -2.54 5.81
C TYR A 375 -17.90 -1.60 6.81
N LEU A 376 -17.93 -0.29 6.60
CA LEU A 376 -17.27 0.66 7.51
C LEU A 376 -17.87 0.63 8.92
N GLN A 377 -19.19 0.49 9.04
CA GLN A 377 -19.84 0.36 10.33
C GLN A 377 -19.43 -0.92 11.07
N ARG A 378 -18.98 -1.95 10.35
CA ARG A 378 -18.54 -3.23 10.89
C ARG A 378 -17.11 -3.21 11.43
N VAL A 379 -16.22 -2.43 10.80
CA VAL A 379 -14.77 -2.44 11.09
C VAL A 379 -14.48 -2.05 12.55
N GLY A 380 -13.87 -2.97 13.31
CA GLY A 380 -13.41 -2.73 14.68
C GLY A 380 -14.48 -2.86 15.77
N VAL A 381 -15.67 -3.38 15.45
CA VAL A 381 -16.77 -3.50 16.43
C VAL A 381 -16.63 -4.72 17.35
N ASP A 382 -16.11 -5.85 16.85
CA ASP A 382 -16.09 -7.13 17.58
C ASP A 382 -15.29 -7.11 18.88
N ILE A 383 -14.23 -6.30 18.92
CA ILE A 383 -13.37 -6.16 20.08
C ILE A 383 -14.09 -5.46 21.24
N LYS A 384 -15.06 -4.58 20.96
CA LYS A 384 -15.90 -3.92 21.98
C LYS A 384 -16.76 -4.96 22.74
N GLY A 385 -17.11 -6.06 22.08
CA GLY A 385 -17.84 -7.18 22.69
C GLY A 385 -16.97 -7.99 23.65
N GLU A 386 -15.71 -8.26 23.28
CA GLU A 386 -14.73 -8.96 24.11
C GLU A 386 -14.42 -8.18 25.40
N GLN A 387 -14.23 -6.85 25.30
CA GLN A 387 -14.00 -5.99 26.46
C GLN A 387 -15.16 -6.07 27.47
N LYS A 388 -16.42 -6.05 27.00
CA LYS A 388 -17.59 -6.18 27.86
C LYS A 388 -17.64 -7.53 28.56
N ALA A 389 -17.26 -8.61 27.86
CA ALA A 389 -17.20 -9.96 28.43
C ALA A 389 -16.07 -10.09 29.48
N GLN A 390 -14.89 -9.52 29.22
CA GLN A 390 -13.78 -9.50 30.19
C GLN A 390 -14.11 -8.68 31.44
N VAL A 391 -14.68 -7.48 31.28
CA VAL A 391 -15.11 -6.65 32.42
C VAL A 391 -16.24 -7.34 33.22
N ALA A 392 -17.12 -8.09 32.56
CA ALA A 392 -18.14 -8.88 33.23
C ALA A 392 -17.58 -10.10 33.99
N SER A 393 -16.45 -10.66 33.57
CA SER A 393 -15.77 -11.77 34.27
C SER A 393 -14.91 -11.34 35.46
N LEU A 394 -14.58 -10.05 35.54
CA LEU A 394 -13.83 -9.43 36.64
C LEU A 394 -14.74 -8.86 37.74
N LYS A 395 -16.06 -8.90 37.53
CA LYS A 395 -17.11 -8.62 38.53
C LYS A 395 -17.71 -9.94 38.98
#